data_AF-A0A5E7Y6Z6-F1
#
_entry.id   AF-A0A5E7Y6Z6-F1
#
_cell.length_a   1.000
_cell.length_b   1.000
_cell.length_c   1.000
_cell.angle_alpha   90.00
_cell.angle_beta   90.00
_cell.angle_gamma   90.00
#
_symmetry.space_group_name_H-M   'P 1'
#
loop_
_entity.id
_entity.type
_entity.pdbx_description
1 polymer ?
#
loop_
_entity_poly.entity_id
_entity_poly.type
_entity_poly.pdbx_seq_one_letter_code
_entity_poly.pdbx_strand_id
1 'polypeptide(L)' 'MSDIITLKQLCAELKIDPREARERLRAAARDAKKHPELAKLHKPRAPWSWIKGSAGEKEARTILKP' A
#
# COMPACT_ATOMS: atom_id res chain seq x y z
N MET A 1 0.05 -21.17 -0.28
CA MET A 1 1.09 -20.28 -0.83
C MET A 1 0.60 -18.86 -0.67
N SER A 2 1.28 -18.04 0.13
CA SER A 2 0.84 -16.66 0.41
C SER A 2 1.33 -15.76 -0.72
N ASP A 3 0.44 -15.39 -1.63
CA ASP A 3 0.76 -14.44 -2.70
C ASP A 3 1.06 -13.06 -2.07
N ILE A 4 2.34 -12.70 -1.96
CA ILE A 4 2.74 -11.37 -1.50
C ILE A 4 2.69 -10.43 -2.71
N ILE A 5 1.84 -9.42 -2.64
CA ILE A 5 1.80 -8.33 -3.60
C ILE A 5 2.74 -7.23 -3.12
N THR A 6 3.69 -6.88 -3.98
CA THR A 6 4.59 -5.74 -3.75
C THR A 6 4.00 -4.47 -4.30
N LEU A 7 4.40 -3.32 -3.75
CA LEU A 7 4.04 -2.02 -4.32
C LEU A 7 4.44 -1.88 -5.78
N LYS A 8 5.58 -2.47 -6.20
CA LYS A 8 6.00 -2.43 -7.60
C LYS A 8 4.99 -3.11 -8.52
N GLN A 9 4.44 -4.26 -8.11
CA GLN A 9 3.38 -4.94 -8.86
C GLN A 9 2.09 -4.12 -8.89
N LEU A 10 1.68 -3.55 -7.74
CA LEU A 10 0.51 -2.67 -7.67
C LEU A 10 0.64 -1.44 -8.57
N CYS A 11 1.81 -0.80 -8.58
CA CYS A 11 2.07 0.35 -9.45
C CYS A 11 2.03 -0.04 -10.93
N ALA A 12 2.54 -1.22 -11.28
CA ALA A 12 2.48 -1.74 -12.65
C ALA A 12 1.04 -2.07 -13.08
N GLU A 13 0.24 -2.70 -12.21
CA GLU A 13 -1.18 -3.00 -12.46
C GLU A 13 -2.01 -1.73 -12.62
N LEU A 14 -1.81 -0.75 -11.73
CA LEU A 14 -2.57 0.50 -11.69
C LEU A 14 -2.00 1.59 -12.61
N LYS A 15 -0.88 1.32 -13.29
CA LYS A 15 -0.12 2.28 -14.12
C LYS A 15 0.14 3.61 -13.42
N ILE A 16 0.51 3.54 -12.15
CA ILE A 16 0.85 4.71 -11.33
C ILE A 16 2.36 4.80 -11.14
N ASP A 17 2.86 6.04 -11.03
CA ASP A 17 4.26 6.25 -10.74
C ASP A 17 4.63 5.71 -9.33
N PRO A 18 5.68 4.88 -9.20
CA PRO A 18 6.09 4.33 -7.91
C PRO A 18 6.45 5.38 -6.85
N ARG A 19 6.82 6.60 -7.24
CA ARG A 19 7.03 7.71 -6.29
C ARG A 19 5.70 8.22 -5.77
N GLU A 20 4.77 8.53 -6.66
CA GLU A 20 3.44 9.03 -6.29
C GLU A 20 2.71 8.02 -5.40
N ALA A 21 2.74 6.73 -5.78
CA ALA A 21 2.15 5.68 -4.97
C ALA A 21 2.74 5.62 -3.56
N ARG A 22 4.07 5.74 -3.43
CA ARG A 22 4.74 5.76 -2.12
C ARG A 22 4.33 6.98 -1.29
N GLU A 23 4.18 8.14 -1.90
CA GLU A 23 3.76 9.35 -1.19
C GLU A 23 2.33 9.25 -0.71
N ARG A 24 1.40 8.82 -1.58
CA ARG A 24 -0.01 8.59 -1.21
C ARG A 24 -0.13 7.57 -0.07
N LEU A 25 0.59 6.44 -0.16
CA LEU A 25 0.60 5.43 0.90
C LEU A 25 1.23 5.94 2.20
N ARG A 26 2.29 6.76 2.13
CA ARG A 26 2.88 7.40 3.32
C ARG A 26 1.90 8.37 3.98
N ALA A 27 1.17 9.15 3.20
CA ALA A 27 0.14 10.05 3.73
C ALA A 27 -0.98 9.24 4.41
N ALA A 28 -1.48 8.20 3.74
CA ALA A 28 -2.50 7.32 4.31
C ALA A 28 -2.04 6.57 5.57
N ALA A 29 -0.79 6.11 5.62
CA ALA A 29 -0.23 5.49 6.83
C ALA A 29 -0.06 6.46 8.00
N ARG A 30 0.07 7.77 7.74
CA ARG A 30 0.02 8.79 8.81
C ARG A 30 -1.40 8.96 9.33
N ASP A 31 -2.40 8.77 8.48
CA ASP A 31 -3.82 8.77 8.85
C ASP A 31 -4.26 7.44 9.45
N ALA A 32 -3.67 7.06 10.60
CA ALA A 32 -4.03 5.84 11.34
C ALA A 32 -5.51 5.77 11.77
N LYS A 33 -6.23 6.91 11.76
CA LYS A 33 -7.68 6.98 11.97
C LYS A 33 -8.49 6.45 10.77
N LYS A 34 -7.98 6.62 9.55
CA LYS A 34 -8.67 6.20 8.31
C LYS A 34 -8.13 4.86 7.80
N HIS A 35 -6.85 4.59 8.03
CA HIS A 35 -6.15 3.41 7.54
C HIS A 35 -5.31 2.77 8.65
N PRO A 36 -5.96 2.16 9.66
CA PRO A 36 -5.26 1.57 10.79
C PRO A 36 -4.38 0.38 10.37
N GLU A 37 -4.78 -0.40 9.38
CA GLU A 37 -4.03 -1.56 8.89
C GLU A 37 -2.78 -1.13 8.10
N LEU A 38 -2.92 -0.12 7.23
CA LEU A 38 -1.79 0.47 6.52
C LEU A 38 -0.79 1.16 7.46
N ALA A 39 -1.29 1.88 8.48
CA ALA A 39 -0.46 2.51 9.49
C ALA A 39 0.32 1.48 10.33
N LYS A 40 -0.31 0.35 10.65
CA LYS A 40 0.30 -0.75 11.42
C LYS A 40 1.32 -1.55 10.63
N LEU A 41 1.11 -1.71 9.31
CA LEU A 41 2.04 -2.37 8.40
C LEU A 41 3.23 -1.48 7.98
N HIS A 42 3.07 -0.16 8.07
CA HIS A 42 4.09 0.78 7.65
C HIS A 42 5.29 0.77 8.61
N LYS A 43 6.40 0.17 8.16
CA LYS A 43 7.72 0.31 8.79
C LYS A 43 8.56 1.33 8.03
N PRO A 44 9.14 2.33 8.69
CA PRO A 44 10.06 3.27 8.05
C PRO A 44 11.18 2.52 7.31
N ARG A 45 11.44 2.91 6.06
CA ARG A 45 12.49 2.33 5.19
C ARG A 45 12.24 0.87 4.75
N ALA A 46 11.15 0.24 5.17
CA ALA A 46 10.79 -1.08 4.68
C ALA A 46 10.12 -1.01 3.29
N PRO A 47 10.31 -2.02 2.44
CA PRO A 47 9.55 -2.13 1.20
C PRO A 47 8.06 -2.35 1.52
N TRP A 48 7.20 -1.69 0.75
CA TRP A 48 5.76 -1.91 0.82
C TRP A 48 5.40 -3.25 0.18
N SER A 49 4.84 -4.14 0.99
CA SER A 49 4.38 -5.46 0.60
C SER A 49 3.16 -5.83 1.41
N TRP A 50 2.16 -6.41 0.76
CA TRP A 50 0.93 -6.86 1.39
C TRP A 50 0.65 -8.30 1.01
N ILE A 51 -0.07 -9.01 1.87
CA ILE A 51 -0.60 -10.33 1.52
C ILE A 51 -1.82 -10.10 0.62
N LYS A 52 -1.88 -10.78 -0.51
CA LYS A 52 -3.03 -10.72 -1.41
C LYS A 52 -4.29 -11.19 -0.68
N GLY A 53 -5.35 -10.39 -0.73
CA GLY A 53 -6.59 -10.54 0.01
C GLY A 53 -6.60 -9.89 1.40
N SER A 54 -5.48 -9.36 1.88
CA SER A 54 -5.41 -8.71 3.21
C SER A 54 -6.10 -7.33 3.23
N ALA A 55 -6.49 -6.89 4.42
CA ALA A 55 -7.06 -5.56 4.62
C ALA A 55 -6.10 -4.44 4.17
N GLY A 56 -4.81 -4.57 4.47
CA GLY A 56 -3.79 -3.61 4.02
C GLY A 56 -3.64 -3.54 2.50
N GLU A 57 -3.78 -4.65 1.77
CA GLU A 57 -3.78 -4.63 0.30
C GLU A 57 -5.01 -3.90 -0.25
N LYS A 58 -6.18 -4.17 0.32
CA LYS A 58 -7.43 -3.52 -0.10
C LYS A 58 -7.36 -2.02 0.12
N GLU A 59 -6.90 -1.58 1.30
CA GLU A 59 -6.66 -0.17 1.59
C GLU A 59 -5.67 0.45 0.60
N ALA A 60 -4.54 -0.22 0.35
CA ALA A 60 -3.54 0.25 -0.61
C ALA A 60 -4.14 0.40 -2.02
N ARG A 61 -4.91 -0.58 -2.50
CA ARG A 61 -5.62 -0.48 -3.79
C ARG A 61 -6.60 0.68 -3.80
N THR A 62 -7.34 0.93 -2.72
CA THR A 62 -8.29 2.05 -2.62
C THR A 62 -7.57 3.39 -2.66
N ILE A 63 -6.45 3.54 -1.96
CA ILE A 63 -5.64 4.79 -1.93
C ILE A 63 -4.97 5.07 -3.29
N LEU A 64 -4.52 4.00 -3.94
CA LEU A 64 -3.87 4.07 -5.25
C LEU A 64 -4.85 4.05 -6.41
N LYS A 65 -6.15 3.89 -6.19
CA LYS A 65 -7.11 4.05 -7.27
C LYS A 65 -7.25 5.56 -7.58
N PRO A 66 -7.18 5.98 -8.86
CA PRO A 66 -7.50 7.36 -9.22
C PRO A 66 -8.96 7.70 -8.90
#